data_AF-A0A0W0VK89-F1
#
_entry.id   AF-A0A0W0VK89-F1
#
_cell.length_a   1.000
_cell.length_b   1.000
_cell.length_c   1.000
_cell.angle_alpha   90.00
_cell.angle_beta   90.00
_cell.angle_gamma   90.00
#
_symmetry.space_group_name_H-M   'P 1'
#
loop_
_entity.id
_entity.type
_entity.pdbx_description
1 polymer ?
#
loop_
_entity_poly.entity_id
_entity_poly.type
_entity_poly.pdbx_seq_one_letter_code
_entity_poly.pdbx_strand_id
1 'polypeptide(L)'
;YPDTRHQRCWFHKMGNVLDKLPKSLLSKAKQQLQAIWMAPTREQAYKEFDRFIRNYQARYPKATGCLQKDKEDLLAFYDFPAEHWVHLRTTNPIESTFASVRHRTYKSKGAFSRTTILTMVFKLCDNAKTHWRKLRGFTKLAEVVRGVKFVNGIREIKQNGSVDEGKAA
;
A
#
# COMPACT_ATOMS: atom_id res chain seq x y z
N TYR A 1 -10.19 -0.72 -17.43
CA TYR A 1 -9.60 -1.79 -16.59
C TYR A 1 -10.58 -2.16 -15.47
N PRO A 2 -11.69 -2.86 -15.78
CA PRO A 2 -12.69 -3.23 -14.77
C PRO A 2 -12.18 -4.30 -13.78
N ASP A 3 -11.24 -5.15 -14.20
CA ASP A 3 -10.75 -6.29 -13.39
C ASP A 3 -9.56 -5.93 -12.48
N THR A 4 -9.07 -4.70 -12.55
CA THR A 4 -7.90 -4.28 -11.76
C THR A 4 -8.31 -4.07 -10.30
N ARG A 5 -7.66 -4.82 -9.41
CA ARG A 5 -7.79 -4.58 -7.97
C ARG A 5 -7.18 -3.24 -7.60
N HIS A 6 -7.95 -2.41 -6.92
CA HIS A 6 -7.51 -1.12 -6.43
C HIS A 6 -6.89 -1.25 -5.04
N GLN A 7 -5.76 -0.60 -4.82
CA GLN A 7 -5.17 -0.47 -3.50
C GLN A 7 -4.95 1.01 -3.16
N ARG A 8 -5.37 1.38 -1.95
CA ARG A 8 -5.15 2.73 -1.42
C ARG A 8 -3.83 2.79 -0.67
N CYS A 9 -3.14 3.91 -0.84
CA CYS A 9 -1.85 4.14 -0.23
C CYS A 9 -1.99 4.43 1.28
N TRP A 10 -1.32 3.63 2.12
CA TRP A 10 -1.29 3.84 3.58
C TRP A 10 -0.62 5.15 4.00
N PHE A 11 0.46 5.57 3.33
CA PHE A 11 1.14 6.83 3.66
C PHE A 11 0.20 8.03 3.56
N HIS A 12 -0.44 8.20 2.39
CA HIS A 12 -1.40 9.28 2.18
C HIS A 12 -2.64 9.13 3.04
N LYS A 13 -3.12 7.89 3.25
CA LYS A 13 -4.28 7.65 4.11
C LYS A 13 -4.02 8.07 5.54
N MET A 14 -2.86 7.70 6.09
CA MET A 14 -2.46 8.10 7.44
C MET A 14 -2.42 9.62 7.56
N GLY A 15 -1.81 10.33 6.61
CA GLY A 15 -1.83 11.80 6.58
C GLY A 15 -3.25 12.36 6.64
N ASN A 16 -4.12 11.89 5.73
CA ASN A 16 -5.52 12.33 5.67
C ASN A 16 -6.31 12.07 6.96
N VAL A 17 -6.03 10.97 7.68
CA VAL A 17 -6.69 10.67 8.97
C VAL A 17 -6.12 11.55 10.08
N LEU A 18 -4.80 11.70 10.13
CA LEU A 18 -4.09 12.49 11.14
C LEU A 18 -4.46 13.98 11.05
N ASP A 19 -4.66 14.53 9.84
CA ASP A 19 -5.10 15.92 9.64
C ASP A 19 -6.49 16.23 10.25
N LYS A 20 -7.24 15.18 10.62
CA LYS A 20 -8.57 15.30 11.24
C LYS A 20 -8.53 15.10 12.76
N LEU A 21 -7.34 15.04 13.36
CA LEU A 21 -7.12 14.84 14.78
C LEU A 21 -6.33 16.02 15.39
N PRO A 22 -6.54 16.34 16.68
CA PRO A 22 -5.75 17.36 17.35
C PRO A 22 -4.29 16.92 17.51
N LYS A 23 -3.37 17.90 17.50
CA LYS A 23 -1.91 17.68 17.55
C LYS A 23 -1.47 16.77 18.70
N SER A 24 -2.11 16.90 19.86
CA SER A 24 -1.81 16.10 21.06
C SER A 24 -2.04 14.59 20.88
N LEU A 25 -2.90 14.18 19.94
CA LEU A 25 -3.23 12.78 19.71
C LEU A 25 -2.44 12.15 18.56
N LEU A 26 -1.73 12.94 17.74
CA LEU A 26 -1.13 12.46 16.49
C LEU A 26 -0.13 11.33 16.68
N SER A 27 0.72 11.41 17.71
CA SER A 27 1.72 10.36 17.98
C SER A 27 1.05 9.01 18.26
N LYS A 28 0.08 8.98 19.18
CA LYS A 28 -0.67 7.77 19.54
C LYS A 28 -1.52 7.26 18.38
N ALA A 29 -2.21 8.14 17.67
CA ALA A 29 -3.02 7.78 16.52
C ALA A 29 -2.16 7.20 15.38
N LYS A 30 -0.97 7.78 15.13
CA LYS A 30 -0.02 7.27 14.13
C LYS A 30 0.43 5.85 14.46
N GLN A 31 0.77 5.58 15.72
CA GLN A 31 1.16 4.23 16.17
C GLN A 31 0.01 3.22 15.97
N GLN A 32 -1.22 3.61 16.33
CA GLN A 32 -2.40 2.74 16.14
C GLN A 32 -2.72 2.50 14.67
N LEU A 33 -2.57 3.51 13.81
CA LEU A 33 -2.72 3.34 12.35
C LEU A 33 -1.62 2.43 11.78
N GLN A 34 -0.39 2.53 12.28
CA GLN A 34 0.70 1.63 11.88
C GLN A 34 0.44 0.18 12.28
N ALA A 35 -0.10 -0.05 13.47
CA ALA A 35 -0.47 -1.40 13.93
C ALA A 35 -1.43 -2.10 12.97
N ILE A 36 -2.33 -1.38 12.30
CA ILE A 36 -3.27 -1.95 11.32
C ILE A 36 -2.53 -2.59 10.15
N TRP A 37 -1.70 -1.83 9.43
CA TRP A 37 -1.05 -2.33 8.22
C TRP A 37 0.21 -3.14 8.47
N MET A 38 0.78 -3.04 9.67
CA MET A 38 1.88 -3.90 10.12
C MET A 38 1.40 -5.24 10.66
N ALA A 39 0.09 -5.43 10.87
CA ALA A 39 -0.45 -6.70 11.35
C ALA A 39 -0.05 -7.88 10.44
N PRO A 40 0.22 -9.07 11.00
CA PRO A 40 0.68 -10.21 10.24
C PRO A 40 -0.41 -10.82 9.35
N THR A 41 -1.70 -10.62 9.69
CA THR A 41 -2.84 -11.14 8.92
C THR A 41 -3.94 -10.09 8.77
N ARG A 42 -4.78 -10.26 7.75
CA ARG A 42 -5.95 -9.42 7.49
C ARG A 42 -6.92 -9.38 8.68
N GLU A 43 -7.12 -10.50 9.34
CA GLU A 43 -8.02 -10.62 10.49
C GLU A 43 -7.49 -9.81 11.68
N GLN A 44 -6.18 -9.86 11.92
CA GLN A 44 -5.54 -9.03 12.94
C GLN A 44 -5.58 -7.54 12.56
N ALA A 45 -5.36 -7.21 11.29
CA ALA A 45 -5.52 -5.84 10.80
C ALA A 45 -6.93 -5.30 11.05
N TYR A 46 -7.98 -6.11 10.84
CA TYR A 46 -9.35 -5.73 11.15
C TYR A 46 -9.59 -5.51 12.65
N LYS A 47 -9.03 -6.35 13.52
CA LYS A 47 -9.12 -6.13 14.99
C LYS A 47 -8.48 -4.79 15.39
N GLU A 48 -7.33 -4.49 14.82
CA GLU A 48 -6.61 -3.22 15.01
C GLU A 48 -7.40 -2.03 14.47
N PHE A 49 -8.03 -2.21 13.30
CA PHE A 49 -8.90 -1.23 12.69
C PHE A 49 -10.07 -0.90 13.61
N ASP A 50 -10.79 -1.91 14.10
CA ASP A 50 -11.94 -1.73 14.98
C ASP A 50 -11.54 -1.10 16.31
N ARG A 51 -10.33 -1.41 16.81
CA ARG A 51 -9.75 -0.74 17.99
C ARG A 51 -9.53 0.75 17.74
N PHE A 52 -9.01 1.13 16.58
CA PHE A 52 -8.88 2.55 16.21
C PHE A 52 -10.26 3.22 16.17
N ILE A 53 -11.25 2.60 15.55
CA ILE A 53 -12.61 3.16 15.48
C ILE A 53 -13.19 3.35 16.90
N ARG A 54 -13.13 2.34 17.76
CA ARG A 54 -13.62 2.46 19.15
C ARG A 54 -12.98 3.61 19.92
N ASN A 55 -11.68 3.84 19.73
CA ASN A 55 -10.95 4.88 20.46
C ASN A 55 -11.28 6.31 20.02
N TYR A 56 -11.62 6.53 18.75
CA TYR A 56 -11.76 7.89 18.20
C TYR A 56 -13.15 8.23 17.67
N GLN A 57 -14.02 7.25 17.37
CA GLN A 57 -15.31 7.48 16.69
C GLN A 57 -16.19 8.49 17.42
N ALA A 58 -16.31 8.38 18.74
CA ALA A 58 -17.21 9.20 19.54
C ALA A 58 -16.84 10.70 19.49
N ARG A 59 -15.54 11.02 19.43
CA ARG A 59 -15.04 12.41 19.46
C ARG A 59 -14.60 12.94 18.10
N TYR A 60 -14.17 12.05 17.21
CA TYR A 60 -13.55 12.39 15.93
C TYR A 60 -14.14 11.55 14.78
N PRO A 61 -15.47 11.58 14.55
CA PRO A 61 -16.13 10.75 13.54
C PRO A 61 -15.62 11.02 12.12
N LYS A 62 -15.11 12.23 11.85
CA LYS A 62 -14.48 12.57 10.56
C LYS A 62 -13.19 11.77 10.31
N ALA A 63 -12.37 11.55 11.34
CA ALA A 63 -11.10 10.83 11.23
C ALA A 63 -11.34 9.34 10.98
N THR A 64 -12.23 8.74 11.76
CA THR A 64 -12.61 7.33 11.64
C THR A 64 -13.42 7.05 10.37
N GLY A 65 -14.38 7.91 10.00
CA GLY A 65 -15.10 7.81 8.74
C GLY A 65 -14.17 7.95 7.52
N CYS A 66 -13.14 8.81 7.62
CA CYS A 66 -12.09 8.87 6.62
C CYS A 66 -11.42 7.49 6.49
N LEU A 67 -10.96 6.88 7.59
CA LEU A 67 -10.33 5.56 7.57
C LEU A 67 -11.26 4.46 7.00
N GLN A 68 -12.50 4.37 7.50
CA GLN A 68 -13.51 3.37 7.13
C GLN A 68 -13.83 3.29 5.65
N LYS A 69 -13.91 4.45 4.97
CA LYS A 69 -14.27 4.52 3.55
C LYS A 69 -13.39 3.64 2.65
N ASP A 70 -12.12 3.48 3.00
CA ASP A 70 -11.14 2.78 2.16
C ASP A 70 -10.68 1.45 2.80
N LYS A 71 -11.44 0.86 3.74
CA LYS A 71 -11.00 -0.29 4.56
C LYS A 71 -10.46 -1.45 3.71
N GLU A 72 -11.23 -1.90 2.72
CA GLU A 72 -10.86 -3.03 1.88
C GLU A 72 -9.68 -2.69 0.96
N ASP A 73 -9.73 -1.55 0.27
CA ASP A 73 -8.65 -1.12 -0.62
C ASP A 73 -7.32 -0.91 0.12
N LEU A 74 -7.34 -0.51 1.39
CA LEU A 74 -6.14 -0.37 2.20
C LEU A 74 -5.49 -1.72 2.54
N LEU A 75 -6.27 -2.79 2.60
CA LEU A 75 -5.85 -4.12 3.02
C LEU A 75 -5.79 -5.13 1.86
N ALA A 76 -5.94 -4.65 0.62
CA ALA A 76 -5.78 -5.44 -0.59
C ALA A 76 -4.40 -6.10 -0.73
N PHE A 77 -3.35 -5.52 -0.11
CA PHE A 77 -1.99 -6.08 -0.18
C PHE A 77 -1.88 -7.49 0.41
N TYR A 78 -2.79 -7.89 1.32
CA TYR A 78 -2.79 -9.25 1.89
C TYR A 78 -3.06 -10.34 0.84
N ASP A 79 -3.61 -9.98 -0.33
CA ASP A 79 -3.84 -10.91 -1.45
C ASP A 79 -2.62 -11.02 -2.40
N PHE A 80 -1.46 -10.53 -1.97
CA PHE A 80 -0.18 -10.60 -2.68
C PHE A 80 0.88 -11.24 -1.79
N PRO A 81 1.97 -11.80 -2.35
CA PRO A 81 3.05 -12.43 -1.59
C PRO A 81 3.56 -11.55 -0.43
N ALA A 82 3.80 -12.16 0.73
CA ALA A 82 4.23 -11.43 1.93
C ALA A 82 5.52 -10.63 1.70
N GLU A 83 6.42 -11.14 0.87
CA GLU A 83 7.68 -10.49 0.48
C GLU A 83 7.44 -9.15 -0.24
N HIS A 84 6.30 -8.99 -0.91
CA HIS A 84 5.95 -7.80 -1.67
C HIS A 84 5.37 -6.70 -0.77
N TRP A 85 4.85 -7.05 0.42
CA TRP A 85 4.12 -6.11 1.29
C TRP A 85 4.92 -4.88 1.69
N VAL A 86 6.25 -4.97 1.82
CA VAL A 86 7.07 -3.80 2.13
C VAL A 86 7.01 -2.73 1.04
N HIS A 87 6.84 -3.16 -0.21
CA HIS A 87 6.71 -2.29 -1.37
C HIS A 87 5.28 -1.80 -1.56
N LEU A 88 4.28 -2.63 -1.25
CA LEU A 88 2.86 -2.30 -1.41
C LEU A 88 2.33 -1.38 -0.30
N ARG A 89 2.85 -1.50 0.94
CA ARG A 89 2.37 -0.72 2.09
C ARG A 89 2.99 0.68 2.17
N THR A 90 4.05 0.96 1.42
CA THR A 90 4.77 2.23 1.47
C THR A 90 4.82 2.89 0.10
N THR A 91 5.00 4.21 0.06
CA THR A 91 5.19 4.96 -1.19
C THR A 91 6.65 5.15 -1.55
N ASN A 92 7.58 4.58 -0.77
CA ASN A 92 9.02 4.82 -0.97
C ASN A 92 9.51 4.54 -2.40
N PRO A 93 9.03 3.49 -3.13
CA PRO A 93 9.41 3.31 -4.54
C PRO A 93 9.06 4.50 -5.44
N ILE A 94 7.99 5.23 -5.11
CA ILE A 94 7.53 6.42 -5.82
C ILE A 94 8.25 7.65 -5.27
N GLU A 95 8.18 7.87 -3.95
CA GLU A 95 8.71 9.06 -3.28
C GLU A 95 10.21 9.24 -3.45
N SER A 96 10.98 8.14 -3.41
CA SER A 96 12.43 8.19 -3.57
C SER A 96 12.82 8.60 -4.99
N THR A 97 12.11 8.09 -6.01
CA THR A 97 12.30 8.47 -7.41
C THR A 97 12.01 9.96 -7.64
N PHE A 98 10.95 10.48 -7.02
CA PHE A 98 10.55 11.88 -7.19
C PHE A 98 11.22 12.88 -6.23
N ALA A 99 12.00 12.43 -5.25
CA ALA A 99 12.64 13.30 -4.27
C ALA A 99 13.54 14.37 -4.94
N SER A 100 14.44 13.94 -5.83
CA SER A 100 15.34 14.83 -6.57
C SER A 100 14.58 15.76 -7.52
N VAL A 101 13.52 15.25 -8.15
CA VAL A 101 12.65 16.04 -9.03
C VAL A 101 12.00 17.19 -8.26
N ARG A 102 11.38 16.91 -7.11
CA ARG A 102 10.78 17.95 -6.26
C ARG A 102 11.80 18.96 -5.75
N HIS A 103 12.96 18.49 -5.31
CA HIS A 103 14.02 19.38 -4.84
C HIS A 103 14.48 20.35 -5.95
N ARG A 104 14.76 19.83 -7.15
CA ARG A 104 15.24 20.66 -8.27
C ARG A 104 14.16 21.59 -8.81
N THR A 105 12.92 21.12 -8.95
CA THR A 105 11.79 21.96 -9.39
C THR A 105 11.45 23.07 -8.40
N TYR A 106 11.59 22.82 -7.09
CA TYR A 106 11.44 23.86 -6.07
C TYR A 106 12.52 24.94 -6.21
N LYS A 107 13.78 24.54 -6.40
CA LYS A 107 14.92 25.47 -6.56
C LYS A 107 14.89 26.27 -7.85
N SER A 108 14.26 25.75 -8.90
CA SER A 108 14.24 26.36 -10.24
C SER A 108 12.91 27.03 -10.60
N LYS A 109 12.03 27.21 -9.62
CA LYS A 109 10.70 27.79 -9.79
C LYS A 109 10.79 29.20 -10.41
N GLY A 110 10.13 29.39 -11.56
CA GLY A 110 10.08 30.68 -12.26
C GLY A 110 11.32 31.03 -13.09
N ALA A 111 12.35 30.18 -13.11
CA ALA A 111 13.63 30.50 -13.77
C ALA A 111 13.76 29.96 -15.21
N PHE A 112 12.96 28.97 -15.59
CA PHE A 112 13.15 28.26 -16.86
C PHE A 112 11.85 28.03 -17.64
N SER A 113 11.99 27.83 -18.95
CA SER A 113 10.89 27.45 -19.83
C SER A 113 10.30 26.09 -19.45
N ARG A 114 9.04 25.85 -19.86
CA ARG A 114 8.37 24.55 -19.70
C ARG A 114 9.20 23.41 -20.29
N THR A 115 9.74 23.59 -21.49
CA THR A 115 10.55 22.56 -22.17
C THR A 115 11.81 22.23 -21.38
N THR A 116 12.51 23.25 -20.87
CA THR A 116 13.72 23.06 -20.04
C THR A 116 13.39 22.27 -18.77
N ILE A 117 12.28 22.61 -18.09
CA ILE A 117 11.84 21.89 -16.88
C ILE A 117 11.53 20.43 -17.21
N LEU A 118 10.80 20.16 -18.30
CA LEU A 118 10.48 18.79 -18.71
C LEU A 118 11.74 17.97 -19.03
N THR A 119 12.71 18.54 -19.73
CA THR A 119 14.00 17.89 -20.01
C THR A 119 14.76 17.59 -18.73
N MET A 120 14.76 18.52 -17.76
CA MET A 120 15.37 18.30 -16.44
C MET A 120 14.68 17.16 -15.69
N VAL A 121 13.34 17.15 -15.63
CA VAL A 121 12.57 16.07 -14.99
C VAL A 121 12.89 14.73 -15.63
N PHE A 122 12.90 14.66 -16.96
CA PHE A 122 13.26 13.45 -17.70
C PHE A 122 14.66 12.96 -17.32
N LYS A 123 15.68 13.82 -17.33
CA LYS A 123 17.06 13.44 -16.99
C LYS A 123 17.23 13.05 -15.52
N LEU A 124 16.48 13.66 -14.61
CA LEU A 124 16.48 13.24 -13.19
C LEU A 124 15.86 11.86 -13.01
N CYS A 125 14.75 11.55 -13.70
CA CYS A 125 14.16 10.22 -13.69
C CYS A 125 15.08 9.18 -14.37
N ASP A 126 15.72 9.57 -15.47
CA ASP A 126 16.69 8.73 -16.19
C ASP A 126 17.91 8.39 -15.32
N ASN A 127 18.36 9.32 -14.49
CA ASN A 127 19.41 9.06 -13.50
C ASN A 127 18.92 8.22 -12.31
N ALA A 128 17.69 8.46 -11.82
CA ALA A 128 17.13 7.68 -10.72
C ALA A 128 17.03 6.18 -11.06
N LYS A 129 16.74 5.86 -12.33
CA LYS A 129 16.57 4.48 -12.79
C LYS A 129 17.80 3.59 -12.55
N THR A 130 19.01 4.16 -12.55
CA THR A 130 20.25 3.38 -12.40
C THR A 130 20.43 2.82 -10.99
N HIS A 131 19.68 3.33 -10.02
CA HIS A 131 19.74 2.92 -8.61
C HIS A 131 18.56 2.03 -8.20
N TRP A 132 17.67 1.68 -9.13
CA TRP A 132 16.50 0.87 -8.83
C TRP A 132 16.88 -0.56 -8.48
N ARG A 133 16.20 -1.09 -7.47
CA ARG A 133 16.36 -2.46 -6.99
C ARG A 133 15.18 -3.31 -7.46
N LYS A 134 15.43 -4.60 -7.69
CA LYS A 134 14.36 -5.56 -7.95
C LYS A 134 13.40 -5.64 -6.77
N LEU A 135 12.14 -5.96 -7.06
CA LEU A 135 11.13 -6.27 -6.06
C LEU A 135 11.62 -7.42 -5.16
N ARG A 136 11.44 -7.29 -3.84
CA ARG A 136 11.66 -8.43 -2.93
C ARG A 136 10.73 -9.57 -3.31
N GLY A 137 11.23 -10.80 -3.34
CA GLY A 137 10.44 -11.93 -3.84
C GLY A 137 10.09 -11.83 -5.32
N PHE A 138 10.99 -11.27 -6.15
CA PHE A 138 10.78 -11.12 -7.61
C PHE A 138 10.36 -12.41 -8.31
N THR A 139 10.85 -13.57 -7.86
CA THR A 139 10.49 -14.89 -8.40
C THR A 139 8.99 -15.18 -8.30
N LYS A 140 8.29 -14.60 -7.31
CA LYS A 140 6.83 -14.73 -7.11
C LYS A 140 6.01 -13.84 -8.02
N LEU A 141 6.61 -12.89 -8.74
CA LEU A 141 5.90 -12.01 -9.65
C LEU A 141 5.18 -12.78 -10.76
N ALA A 142 5.80 -13.85 -11.27
CA ALA A 142 5.19 -14.70 -12.28
C ALA A 142 3.92 -15.42 -11.77
N GLU A 143 3.83 -15.73 -10.47
CA GLU A 143 2.63 -16.29 -9.86
C GLU A 143 1.51 -15.23 -9.79
N VAL A 144 1.86 -13.99 -9.43
CA VAL A 144 0.91 -12.86 -9.40
C VAL A 144 0.34 -12.56 -10.79
N VAL A 145 1.19 -12.53 -11.83
CA VAL A 145 0.77 -12.28 -13.22
C VAL A 145 -0.16 -13.39 -13.74
N ARG A 146 0.08 -14.64 -13.33
CA ARG A 146 -0.80 -15.77 -13.66
C ARG A 146 -2.10 -15.81 -12.85
N GLY A 147 -2.31 -14.88 -11.93
CA GLY A 147 -3.53 -14.81 -11.11
C GLY A 147 -3.60 -15.86 -9.99
N VAL A 148 -2.46 -16.37 -9.52
CA VAL A 148 -2.43 -17.27 -8.35
C VAL A 148 -2.99 -16.53 -7.14
N LYS A 149 -3.88 -17.18 -6.39
CA LYS A 149 -4.46 -16.63 -5.17
C LYS A 149 -3.48 -16.72 -4.01
N PHE A 150 -3.37 -15.63 -3.26
CA PHE A 150 -2.65 -15.57 -2.00
C PHE A 150 -3.63 -15.16 -0.90
N VAL A 151 -3.50 -15.79 0.25
CA VAL A 151 -4.26 -15.46 1.46
C VAL A 151 -3.25 -15.15 2.55
N ASN A 152 -3.29 -13.92 3.07
CA ASN A 152 -2.31 -13.42 4.03
C ASN A 152 -0.86 -13.64 3.54
N GLY A 153 -0.64 -13.44 2.24
CA GLY A 153 0.68 -13.51 1.60
C GLY A 153 1.23 -14.91 1.40
N ILE A 154 0.46 -15.95 1.74
CA ILE A 154 0.78 -17.35 1.49
C ILE A 154 -0.02 -17.82 0.27
N ARG A 155 0.64 -18.56 -0.62
CA ARG A 155 -0.02 -19.15 -1.79
C ARG A 155 -1.11 -20.13 -1.35
N GLU A 156 -2.31 -19.95 -1.88
CA GLU A 156 -3.41 -20.91 -1.69
C GLU A 156 -3.10 -22.19 -2.49
N ILE A 157 -2.87 -23.30 -1.78
CA ILE A 157 -2.76 -24.61 -2.41
C ILE A 157 -4.18 -25.16 -2.51
N LYS A 158 -4.73 -25.24 -3.73
CA LYS A 158 -5.92 -26.04 -3.94
C LYS A 158 -5.54 -27.51 -3.68
N GLN A 159 -6.03 -28.09 -2.60
CA GLN A 159 -6.05 -29.55 -2.49
C GLN A 159 -6.97 -30.03 -3.61
N ASN A 160 -6.43 -30.74 -4.61
CA ASN A 160 -7.26 -31.47 -5.56
C ASN A 160 -8.07 -32.49 -4.74
N GLY A 161 -9.39 -32.47 -4.92
CA GLY A 161 -10.32 -33.33 -4.20
C GLY A 161 -9.99 -34.82 -4.39
N SER A 162 -10.16 -35.55 -3.29
CA SER A 162 -10.62 -36.93 -3.17
C SER A 162 -10.71 -37.75 -4.47
N VAL A 163 -9.94 -38.85 -4.46
CA VAL A 163 -10.10 -40.04 -5.29
C VAL A 163 -11.57 -40.45 -5.34
N ASP A 164 -12.13 -40.53 -6.55
CA ASP A 164 -13.43 -41.12 -6.83
C ASP A 164 -13.26 -42.66 -6.81
N GLU A 165 -13.27 -43.24 -5.62
CA GLU A 165 -13.51 -44.67 -5.44
C GLU A 165 -15.02 -44.91 -5.36
N GLY A 166 -15.57 -45.56 -6.39
CA GLY A 166 -16.81 -46.31 -6.25
C GLY A 166 -17.94 -45.87 -7.18
N LYS A 167 -18.01 -46.50 -8.35
CA LYS A 167 -19.23 -47.15 -8.87
C LYS A 167 -18.89 -48.00 -10.10
N ALA A 168 -18.50 -49.23 -9.83
CA ALA A 168 -18.77 -50.34 -10.74
C ALA A 168 -19.84 -51.21 -10.06
N ALA A 169 -21.06 -51.13 -10.57
CA ALA A 169 -22.15 -52.08 -10.38
C ALA A 169 -22.98 -52.06 -11.66
#